data_AF-H5SB60-F1
#
_entry.id   AF-H5SB60-F1
#
_cell.length_a   1.000
_cell.length_b   1.000
_cell.length_c   1.000
_cell.angle_alpha   90.00
_cell.angle_beta   90.00
_cell.angle_gamma   90.00
#
_symmetry.space_group_name_H-M   'P 1'
#
loop_
_entity.id
_entity.type
_entity.pdbx_description
1 polymer ?
#
loop_
_entity_poly.entity_id
_entity_poly.type
_entity_poly.pdbx_seq_one_letter_code
_entity_poly.pdbx_strand_id
1 'polypeptide(L)'
;MPYISREERKELDAEIDALLGKLRRAPAERVDGRLNYVISRLLNGVYGPSYFNYNRALGVLSAVSHEFYRRKVAPYEDTKIKENGDIY
;
A
#
# COMPACT_ATOMS: atom_id res chain seq x y z
N MET A 1 5.29 5.90 -7.79
CA MET A 1 5.74 4.67 -8.48
C MET A 1 6.11 5.04 -9.91
N PRO A 2 7.21 4.55 -10.49
CA PRO A 2 7.75 5.07 -11.76
C PRO A 2 6.88 4.81 -12.99
N TYR A 3 5.83 3.99 -12.85
CA TYR A 3 4.97 3.50 -13.93
C TYR A 3 3.57 4.12 -13.97
N ILE A 4 3.29 5.14 -13.17
CA ILE A 4 2.08 5.98 -13.26
C ILE A 4 2.53 7.44 -13.42
N SER A 5 1.98 8.15 -14.41
CA SER A 5 2.35 9.53 -14.72
C SER A 5 2.04 10.48 -13.56
N ARG A 6 2.50 11.74 -13.64
CA ARG A 6 2.17 12.72 -12.59
C ARG A 6 0.72 13.17 -12.70
N GLU A 7 0.21 13.22 -13.91
CA GLU A 7 -1.14 13.63 -14.27
C GLU A 7 -2.14 12.61 -13.73
N GLU A 8 -1.95 11.32 -14.00
CA GLU A 8 -2.79 10.24 -13.46
C GLU A 8 -2.78 10.20 -11.92
N ARG A 9 -1.66 10.57 -11.27
CA ARG A 9 -1.63 10.66 -9.80
C ARG A 9 -2.51 11.77 -9.29
N LYS A 10 -2.45 12.96 -9.90
CA LYS A 10 -3.26 14.12 -9.48
C LYS A 10 -4.75 13.83 -9.52
N GLU A 11 -5.19 13.02 -10.49
CA GLU A 11 -6.58 12.57 -10.60
C GLU A 11 -7.03 11.67 -9.44
N LEU A 12 -6.09 11.04 -8.72
CA LEU A 12 -6.36 10.12 -7.62
C LEU A 12 -6.01 10.71 -6.25
N ASP A 13 -5.06 11.66 -6.21
CA ASP A 13 -4.46 12.16 -4.98
C ASP A 13 -5.50 12.80 -4.05
N ALA A 14 -6.47 13.54 -4.58
CA ALA A 14 -7.49 14.21 -3.76
C ALA A 14 -8.40 13.21 -3.01
N GLU A 15 -8.83 12.15 -3.69
CA GLU A 15 -9.65 11.08 -3.14
C GLU A 15 -8.86 10.24 -2.15
N ILE A 16 -7.59 9.95 -2.46
CA ILE A 16 -6.67 9.24 -1.57
C ILE A 16 -6.44 10.06 -0.31
N ASP A 17 -6.18 11.36 -0.40
CA ASP A 17 -5.94 12.24 0.74
C ASP A 17 -7.18 12.34 1.65
N ALA A 18 -8.36 12.47 1.05
CA ALA A 18 -9.61 12.44 1.80
C ALA A 18 -9.81 11.11 2.55
N LEU A 19 -9.45 9.98 1.92
CA LEU A 19 -9.52 8.66 2.53
C LEU A 19 -8.47 8.49 3.64
N LEU A 20 -7.23 8.94 3.43
CA LEU A 20 -6.17 8.95 4.42
C LEU A 20 -6.60 9.75 5.66
N GLY A 21 -7.23 10.91 5.49
CA GLY A 21 -7.79 11.69 6.59
C GLY A 21 -8.85 10.93 7.39
N LYS A 22 -9.66 10.08 6.73
CA LYS A 22 -10.61 9.20 7.44
C LYS A 22 -9.89 8.08 8.18
N LEU A 23 -8.87 7.47 7.58
CA LEU A 23 -8.11 6.35 8.17
C LEU A 23 -7.31 6.81 9.40
N ARG A 24 -6.57 7.92 9.30
CA ARG A 24 -5.75 8.46 10.40
C ARG A 24 -6.52 8.87 11.66
N ARG A 25 -7.83 9.12 11.54
CA ARG A 25 -8.71 9.44 12.66
C ARG A 25 -9.22 8.20 13.41
N ALA A 26 -9.05 6.99 12.85
CA ALA A 26 -9.35 5.79 13.61
C ALA A 26 -8.27 5.52 14.67
N PRO A 27 -8.65 4.92 15.81
CA PRO A 27 -7.70 4.29 16.72
C PRO A 27 -6.78 3.30 15.98
N ALA A 28 -5.56 3.13 16.48
CA ALA A 28 -4.56 2.27 15.84
C ALA A 28 -5.08 0.84 15.65
N GLU A 29 -5.76 0.31 16.68
CA GLU A 29 -6.35 -1.04 16.67
C GLU A 29 -7.42 -1.24 15.58
N ARG A 30 -7.98 -0.15 15.03
CA ARG A 30 -9.02 -0.18 13.99
C ARG A 30 -8.51 0.20 12.60
N VAL A 31 -7.33 0.81 12.50
CA VAL A 31 -6.77 1.28 11.23
C VAL A 31 -6.59 0.11 10.26
N ASP A 32 -6.07 -1.02 10.75
CA ASP A 32 -5.74 -2.18 9.92
C ASP A 32 -6.99 -2.80 9.28
N GLY A 33 -8.05 -2.98 10.08
CA GLY A 33 -9.34 -3.48 9.58
C GLY A 33 -9.97 -2.55 8.54
N ARG A 34 -9.87 -1.23 8.73
CA ARG A 34 -10.39 -0.25 7.77
C ARG A 34 -9.57 -0.22 6.48
N LEU A 35 -8.25 -0.32 6.59
CA LEU A 35 -7.37 -0.39 5.42
C LEU A 35 -7.61 -1.67 4.62
N ASN A 36 -7.75 -2.82 5.30
CA ASN A 36 -8.10 -4.08 4.67
C ASN A 36 -9.44 -3.97 3.92
N TYR A 37 -10.46 -3.36 4.54
CA TYR A 37 -11.74 -3.12 3.88
C TYR A 37 -11.62 -2.25 2.62
N VAL A 38 -10.85 -1.15 2.69
CA VAL A 38 -10.61 -0.26 1.54
C VAL A 38 -9.96 -1.03 0.40
N ILE A 39 -8.87 -1.73 0.66
CA ILE A 39 -8.15 -2.50 -0.35
C ILE A 39 -9.07 -3.56 -0.96
N SER A 40 -9.79 -4.32 -0.13
CA SER A 40 -10.76 -5.32 -0.59
C SER A 40 -11.84 -4.72 -1.49
N ARG A 41 -12.37 -3.55 -1.13
CA ARG A 41 -13.38 -2.84 -1.95
C ARG A 41 -12.82 -2.38 -3.29
N LEU A 42 -11.58 -1.87 -3.32
CA LEU A 42 -10.91 -1.47 -4.56
C LEU A 42 -10.69 -2.67 -5.47
N LEU A 43 -10.19 -3.78 -4.93
CA LEU A 43 -9.96 -5.01 -5.70
C LEU A 43 -11.27 -5.54 -6.29
N ASN A 44 -12.33 -5.63 -5.50
CA ASN A 44 -13.64 -6.09 -5.97
C ASN A 44 -14.27 -5.15 -7.01
N GLY A 45 -13.97 -3.84 -6.95
CA GLY A 45 -14.46 -2.87 -7.92
C GLY A 45 -13.71 -2.90 -9.27
N VAL A 46 -12.42 -3.28 -9.24
CA VAL A 46 -11.56 -3.30 -10.43
C VAL A 46 -11.55 -4.67 -11.11
N TYR A 47 -11.59 -5.76 -10.33
CA TYR A 47 -11.39 -7.12 -10.82
C TYR A 47 -12.67 -7.94 -10.72
N GLY A 48 -13.28 -8.25 -11.88
CA GLY A 48 -14.41 -9.18 -11.96
C GLY A 48 -14.02 -10.66 -11.78
N PRO A 49 -14.98 -11.56 -11.50
CA PRO A 49 -14.70 -12.94 -11.15
C PRO A 49 -14.08 -13.72 -12.31
N SER A 50 -12.77 -13.99 -12.22
CA SER A 50 -12.06 -14.94 -13.07
C SER A 50 -10.68 -15.22 -12.46
N TYR A 51 -10.14 -16.42 -12.72
CA TYR A 51 -8.79 -16.76 -12.30
C TYR A 51 -7.76 -15.74 -12.82
N PHE A 52 -7.89 -15.31 -14.08
CA PHE A 52 -7.02 -14.31 -14.68
C PHE A 52 -7.00 -13.00 -13.90
N ASN A 53 -8.17 -12.47 -13.54
CA ASN A 53 -8.26 -11.23 -12.77
C ASN A 53 -7.75 -11.39 -11.34
N TYR A 54 -8.04 -12.50 -10.69
CA TYR A 54 -7.54 -12.76 -9.34
C TYR A 54 -6.01 -12.89 -9.30
N ASN A 55 -5.42 -13.57 -10.29
CA ASN A 55 -3.96 -13.65 -10.39
C ASN A 55 -3.33 -12.25 -10.59
N ARG A 56 -3.96 -11.38 -11.40
CA ARG A 56 -3.53 -9.98 -11.56
C ARG A 56 -3.63 -9.18 -10.26
N ALA A 57 -4.76 -9.29 -9.54
CA ALA A 57 -4.97 -8.61 -8.27
C ALA A 57 -3.92 -9.02 -7.23
N LEU A 58 -3.65 -10.32 -7.09
CA LEU A 58 -2.61 -10.86 -6.21
C LEU A 58 -1.21 -10.37 -6.61
N GLY A 59 -0.92 -10.31 -7.92
CA GLY A 59 0.32 -9.76 -8.43
C GLY A 59 0.53 -8.29 -8.05
N VAL A 60 -0.51 -7.46 -8.14
CA VAL A 60 -0.46 -6.05 -7.71
C VAL A 60 -0.20 -5.93 -6.21
N LEU A 61 -0.90 -6.72 -5.38
CA LEU A 61 -0.70 -6.71 -3.93
C LEU A 61 0.74 -7.10 -3.54
N SER A 62 1.29 -8.13 -4.20
CA SER A 62 2.69 -8.55 -3.99
C SER A 62 3.66 -7.44 -4.37
N ALA A 63 3.46 -6.80 -5.52
CA ALA A 63 4.30 -5.68 -5.97
C ALA A 63 4.24 -4.48 -4.99
N VAL A 64 3.06 -4.16 -4.46
CA VAL A 64 2.89 -3.10 -3.45
C VAL A 64 3.66 -3.44 -2.17
N SER A 65 3.57 -4.68 -1.69
CA SER A 65 4.30 -5.15 -0.51
C SER A 65 5.81 -5.03 -0.69
N HIS A 66 6.35 -5.55 -1.80
CA HIS A 66 7.78 -5.47 -2.10
C HIS A 66 8.28 -4.03 -2.24
N GLU A 67 7.52 -3.14 -2.92
CA GLU A 67 7.92 -1.74 -3.04
C GLU A 67 7.86 -1.01 -1.70
N PHE A 68 6.87 -1.32 -0.85
CA PHE A 68 6.81 -0.77 0.50
C PHE A 68 8.02 -1.21 1.33
N TYR A 69 8.36 -2.50 1.31
CA TYR A 69 9.54 -3.00 2.00
C TYR A 69 10.81 -2.29 1.51
N ARG A 70 11.06 -2.28 0.20
CA ARG A 70 12.25 -1.70 -0.41
C ARG A 70 12.39 -0.19 -0.18
N ARG A 71 11.29 0.57 -0.19
CA ARG A 71 11.32 2.04 -0.12
C ARG A 71 11.12 2.60 1.28
N LYS A 72 10.52 1.84 2.20
CA LYS A 72 10.16 2.31 3.54
C LYS A 72 10.84 1.51 4.63
N VAL A 73 10.74 0.18 4.56
CA VAL A 73 11.27 -0.71 5.60
C VAL A 73 12.79 -0.79 5.53
N ALA A 74 13.37 -1.12 4.38
CA ALA A 74 14.81 -1.29 4.22
C ALA A 74 15.64 -0.05 4.65
N PRO A 75 15.30 1.20 4.26
CA PRO A 75 16.04 2.38 4.75
C PRO A 75 15.91 2.62 6.26
N TYR A 76 14.78 2.21 6.85
CA TYR A 76 14.59 2.26 8.30
C TYR A 76 15.46 1.20 9.00
N GLU A 77 15.54 -0.01 8.44
CA GLU A 77 16.43 -1.07 8.91
C GLU A 77 17.89 -0.66 8.82
N ASP A 78 18.33 -0.05 7.71
CA ASP A 78 19.69 0.52 7.57
C ASP A 78 20.02 1.51 8.69
N THR A 79 19.02 2.28 9.13
CA THR A 79 19.16 3.22 10.25
C THR A 79 19.27 2.46 11.58
N LYS A 80 18.43 1.45 11.80
CA LYS A 80 18.48 0.61 13.01
C LYS A 80 19.75 -0.22 13.11
N ILE A 81 20.32 -0.66 12.00
CA ILE A 81 21.63 -1.34 11.96
C ILE A 81 22.74 -0.39 12.46
N LYS A 82 22.73 0.88 12.03
CA LYS A 82 23.70 1.87 12.53
C LYS A 82 23.54 2.17 14.02
N GLU A 83 22.30 2.15 14.53
CA GLU A 83 21.99 2.44 15.94
C GLU A 83 22.30 1.25 16.87
N ASN A 84 21.97 0.04 16.45
CA ASN A 84 21.95 -1.14 17.33
C ASN A 84 22.98 -2.22 16.95
N GLY A 85 23.70 -2.04 15.84
CA GLY A 85 24.52 -3.08 15.22
C GLY A 85 23.71 -3.95 14.26
N ASP A 86 24.43 -4.57 13.30
CA ASP A 86 23.88 -5.63 12.47
C ASP A 86 24.05 -6.99 13.17
N ILE A 87 23.22 -7.97 12.79
CA ILE A 87 23.37 -9.37 13.21
C ILE A 87 24.40 -10.10 12.32
N TYR A 88 24.72 -9.55 11.15
CA TYR A 88 25.61 -10.15 10.15
C TYR A 88 27.03 -9.56 10.14
#